data_AF-A0A822YJ66-F1
#
_entry.id   AF-A0A822YJ66-F1
#
_cell.length_a   1.000
_cell.length_b   1.000
_cell.length_c   1.000
_cell.angle_alpha   90.00
_cell.angle_beta   90.00
_cell.angle_gamma   90.00
#
_symmetry.space_group_name_H-M   'P 1'
#
loop_
_entity.id
_entity.type
_entity.pdbx_description
1 polymer ?
#
loop_
_entity_poly.entity_id
_entity_poly.type
_entity_poly.pdbx_seq_one_letter_code
_entity_poly.pdbx_strand_id
1 'polypeptide(L)'
;MVDGFPYDVPEEYQSVPLLKGRATVDMKVKVKDNPNLDERVFRIVLDGYNAPVTAGNFVDLVERHFYDGMEIQRGNIFIEFIVITSAFQTEN
;
A
#
# COMPACT_ATOMS: atom_id res chain seq x y z
N MET A 1 17.08 19.63 9.54
CA MET A 1 16.45 18.33 9.25
C MET A 1 15.80 17.91 10.55
N VAL A 2 14.56 17.43 10.55
CA VAL A 2 13.89 17.00 11.78
C VAL A 2 14.27 15.54 12.00
N ASP A 3 15.13 15.27 12.98
CA ASP A 3 15.76 13.97 13.26
C ASP A 3 14.84 12.98 14.00
N GLY A 4 13.52 13.16 13.93
CA GLY A 4 12.58 12.36 14.72
C GLY A 4 11.19 12.38 14.13
N PHE A 5 10.49 11.26 14.31
CA PHE A 5 9.10 11.12 13.92
C PHE A 5 8.26 12.20 14.63
N PRO A 6 7.51 13.05 13.90
CA PRO A 6 6.99 14.30 14.46
C PRO A 6 5.83 14.15 15.46
N TYR A 7 5.28 12.94 15.63
CA TYR A 7 4.09 12.70 16.44
C TYR A 7 4.23 11.44 17.28
N ASP A 8 3.93 11.57 18.58
CA ASP A 8 3.70 10.43 19.47
C ASP A 8 2.32 9.84 19.16
N VAL A 9 2.31 8.59 18.72
CA VAL A 9 1.07 7.85 18.48
C VAL A 9 0.43 7.53 19.84
N PRO A 10 -0.88 7.78 20.03
CA PRO A 10 -1.57 7.42 21.27
C PRO A 10 -1.32 5.96 21.66
N GLU A 11 -1.22 5.70 22.97
CA GLU A 11 -0.86 4.38 23.52
C GLU A 11 -1.81 3.26 23.03
N GLU A 12 -3.07 3.61 22.78
CA GLU A 12 -4.13 2.75 22.24
C GLU A 12 -3.77 2.11 20.88
N TYR A 13 -2.93 2.76 20.07
CA TYR A 13 -2.53 2.28 18.75
C TYR A 13 -1.07 1.79 18.70
N GLN A 14 -0.40 1.61 19.84
CA GLN A 14 0.96 1.04 19.86
C GLN A 14 0.99 -0.44 19.53
N SER A 15 -0.13 -1.14 19.72
CA SER A 15 -0.26 -2.58 19.45
C SER A 15 -0.53 -2.90 17.98
N VAL A 16 -0.84 -1.90 17.15
CA VAL A 16 -1.11 -2.08 15.71
C VAL A 16 0.13 -1.75 14.88
N PRO A 17 0.24 -2.25 13.64
CA PRO A 17 1.36 -1.91 12.76
C PRO A 17 1.43 -0.40 12.48
N LEU A 18 2.61 0.18 12.67
CA LEU A 18 2.85 1.62 12.46
C LEU A 18 3.95 1.82 11.43
N LEU A 19 3.69 2.68 10.44
CA LEU A 19 4.71 3.10 9.49
C LEU A 19 5.40 4.36 10.00
N LYS A 20 6.62 4.20 10.52
CA LYS A 20 7.45 5.32 10.99
C LYS A 20 8.41 5.82 9.90
N GLY A 21 7.86 6.38 8.83
CA GLY A 21 8.64 6.96 7.73
C GLY A 21 7.84 7.01 6.43
N ARG A 22 8.51 6.89 5.30
CA ARG A 22 7.86 6.65 4.00
C ARG A 22 8.13 5.24 3.53
N ALA A 23 7.14 4.62 2.90
CA ALA A 23 7.29 3.34 2.22
C ALA A 23 6.86 3.47 0.77
N THR A 24 7.53 2.75 -0.12
CA THR A 24 7.09 2.59 -1.50
C THR A 24 6.55 1.18 -1.73
N VAL A 25 5.40 1.08 -2.38
CA VAL A 25 4.80 -0.18 -2.80
C VAL A 25 4.58 -0.15 -4.31
N ASP A 26 4.97 -1.21 -4.98
CA ASP A 26 4.62 -1.43 -6.38
C ASP A 26 3.38 -2.31 -6.45
N MET A 27 2.32 -1.75 -7.06
CA MET A 27 1.05 -2.41 -7.31
C MET A 27 0.99 -2.80 -8.78
N LYS A 28 1.15 -4.10 -9.04
CA LYS A 28 1.00 -4.68 -10.37
C LYS A 28 -0.47 -5.02 -10.59
N VAL A 29 -0.99 -4.60 -11.74
CA VAL A 29 -2.39 -4.70 -12.12
C VAL A 29 -2.48 -5.34 -13.49
N LYS A 30 -3.10 -6.52 -13.56
CA LYS A 30 -3.41 -7.19 -14.82
C LYS A 30 -4.80 -6.79 -15.30
N VAL A 31 -4.96 -6.33 -16.54
CA VAL A 31 -6.27 -5.94 -17.09
C VAL A 31 -6.81 -7.11 -17.91
N LYS A 32 -8.00 -7.61 -17.58
CA LYS A 32 -8.70 -8.56 -18.46
C LYS A 32 -9.45 -7.83 -19.57
N ASP A 33 -9.59 -8.50 -20.70
CA ASP A 33 -10.37 -8.06 -21.87
C ASP A 33 -9.99 -6.70 -22.46
N ASN A 34 -8.71 -6.32 -22.36
CA ASN A 34 -8.18 -5.13 -23.02
C ASN A 34 -7.07 -5.50 -24.02
N PRO A 35 -7.32 -5.41 -25.34
CA PRO A 35 -6.33 -5.80 -26.36
C PRO A 35 -5.10 -4.88 -26.42
N ASN A 36 -5.11 -3.74 -25.72
CA ASN A 36 -4.01 -2.78 -25.73
C ASN A 36 -3.19 -2.78 -24.42
N LEU A 37 -3.64 -3.50 -23.39
CA LEU A 37 -3.14 -3.38 -22.03
C LEU A 37 -3.23 -4.73 -21.32
N ASP A 38 -2.10 -5.45 -21.23
CA ASP A 38 -2.03 -6.72 -20.50
C ASP A 38 -1.77 -6.48 -19.00
N GLU A 39 -0.71 -5.74 -18.68
CA GLU A 39 -0.24 -5.49 -17.31
C GLU A 39 0.31 -4.08 -17.14
N ARG A 40 0.07 -3.46 -15.98
CA ARG A 40 0.67 -2.19 -15.59
C ARG A 40 1.14 -2.24 -14.13
N VAL A 41 2.25 -1.57 -13.87
CA VAL A 41 2.79 -1.40 -12.51
C VAL A 41 2.59 0.04 -12.10
N PHE A 42 1.95 0.24 -10.94
CA PHE A 42 1.74 1.52 -10.31
C PHE A 42 2.61 1.63 -9.08
N ARG A 43 3.42 2.68 -9.00
CA ARG A 43 4.24 2.96 -7.82
C ARG A 43 3.44 3.86 -6.87
N ILE A 44 3.27 3.41 -5.63
CA ILE A 44 2.53 4.10 -4.57
C ILE A 44 3.51 4.47 -3.48
N VAL A 45 3.53 5.75 -3.10
CA VAL A 45 4.33 6.24 -1.96
C VAL A 45 3.39 6.48 -0.79
N LEU A 46 3.65 5.79 0.31
CA LEU A 46 2.90 5.86 1.56
C LEU A 46 3.59 6.83 2.50
N ASP A 47 2.82 7.76 3.05
CA ASP A 47 3.31 8.82 3.92
C ASP A 47 2.97 8.52 5.39
N GLY A 48 3.86 7.80 6.05
CA GLY A 48 3.71 7.47 7.47
C GLY A 48 3.86 8.69 8.37
N TYR A 49 4.57 9.75 7.97
CA TYR A 49 4.73 10.95 8.81
C TYR A 49 3.41 11.64 9.13
N ASN A 50 2.48 11.68 8.16
CA ASN A 50 1.15 12.24 8.34
C ASN A 50 0.11 11.19 8.76
N ALA A 51 0.28 9.93 8.34
CA ALA A 51 -0.71 8.87 8.53
C ALA A 51 -0.08 7.54 8.99
N PRO A 52 0.53 7.49 10.20
CA PRO A 52 1.34 6.35 10.65
C PRO A 52 0.55 5.06 10.81
N VAL A 53 -0.69 5.15 11.34
CA VAL A 53 -1.54 3.99 11.64
C VAL A 53 -2.10 3.37 10.36
N THR A 54 -2.66 4.19 9.47
CA THR A 54 -3.29 3.70 8.24
C THR A 54 -2.25 3.22 7.24
N ALA A 55 -1.13 3.94 7.10
CA ALA A 55 -0.03 3.49 6.25
C ALA A 55 0.64 2.23 6.81
N GLY A 56 0.82 2.14 8.13
CA GLY A 56 1.35 0.93 8.80
C GLY A 56 0.48 -0.29 8.56
N ASN A 57 -0.83 -0.16 8.76
CA ASN A 57 -1.78 -1.24 8.50
C ASN A 57 -1.80 -1.67 7.02
N PHE A 58 -1.73 -0.72 6.08
CA PHE A 58 -1.67 -1.06 4.65
C PHE A 58 -0.38 -1.82 4.28
N VAL A 59 0.77 -1.36 4.77
CA VAL A 59 2.05 -2.07 4.55
C VAL A 59 2.01 -3.48 5.16
N ASP A 60 1.48 -3.65 6.37
CA ASP A 60 1.34 -4.97 7.01
C ASP A 60 0.46 -5.92 6.18
N LEU A 61 -0.64 -5.43 5.59
CA LEU A 61 -1.48 -6.23 4.70
C LEU A 61 -0.76 -6.59 3.38
N VAL A 62 0.04 -5.68 2.84
CA VAL A 62 0.87 -5.92 1.66
C VAL A 62 1.92 -7.01 1.94
N GLU A 63 2.64 -6.93 3.07
CA GLU A 63 3.64 -7.94 3.45
C GLU A 63 3.02 -9.32 3.69
N ARG A 64 1.76 -9.38 4.12
CA ARG A 64 0.99 -10.62 4.27
C ARG A 64 0.42 -11.14 2.96
N HIS A 65 0.73 -10.54 1.81
CA HIS A 65 0.19 -10.88 0.50
C HIS A 65 -1.34 -10.82 0.44
N PHE A 66 -1.97 -9.99 1.28
CA PHE A 66 -3.43 -9.96 1.39
C PHE A 66 -4.13 -9.51 0.10
N TYR A 67 -3.48 -8.61 -0.65
CA TYR A 67 -4.03 -8.07 -1.90
C TYR A 67 -3.67 -8.91 -3.13
N ASP A 68 -2.81 -9.92 -2.98
CA ASP A 68 -2.33 -10.71 -4.11
C ASP A 68 -3.46 -11.55 -4.72
N GLY A 69 -3.75 -11.36 -6.00
CA GLY A 69 -4.84 -12.05 -6.69
C GLY A 69 -6.23 -11.43 -6.51
N MET A 70 -6.35 -10.33 -5.75
CA MET A 70 -7.65 -9.71 -5.44
C MET A 70 -8.24 -8.97 -6.64
N GLU A 71 -9.52 -9.21 -6.91
CA GLU A 71 -10.31 -8.50 -7.93
C GLU A 71 -10.77 -7.11 -7.44
N ILE A 72 -10.55 -6.08 -8.26
CA ILE A 72 -10.96 -4.71 -7.94
C ILE A 72 -12.33 -4.41 -8.57
N GLN A 73 -13.22 -3.76 -7.82
CA GLN A 73 -14.49 -3.27 -8.34
C GLN A 73 -14.42 -1.76 -8.57
N ARG A 74 -14.96 -1.28 -9.70
CA ARG A 74 -15.07 0.16 -9.99
C ARG A 74 -16.52 0.51 -10.37
N GLY A 75 -17.28 1.00 -9.39
CA GLY A 75 -18.68 1.38 -9.60
C GLY A 75 -19.54 0.19 -10.03
N ASN A 76 -20.43 0.40 -11.00
CA ASN A 76 -21.32 -0.67 -11.52
C ASN A 76 -20.64 -1.63 -12.51
N ILE A 77 -19.33 -1.49 -12.72
CA ILE A 77 -18.57 -2.29 -13.69
C ILE A 77 -17.56 -3.13 -12.91
N PHE A 78 -17.71 -4.45 -13.02
CA PHE A 78 -16.67 -5.38 -12.62
C PHE A 78 -15.52 -5.27 -13.62
N ILE A 79 -14.34 -4.88 -13.15
CA ILE A 79 -13.14 -4.94 -13.96
C ILE A 79 -12.20 -5.89 -13.24
N GLU A 80 -12.03 -7.07 -13.79
CA GLU A 80 -11.21 -8.12 -13.17
C GLU A 80 -9.73 -7.71 -13.26
N PHE A 81 -9.25 -7.04 -12.22
CA PHE A 81 -7.86 -6.70 -12.02
C PHE A 81 -7.24 -7.68 -11.03
N ILE A 82 -6.01 -8.13 -11.26
CA ILE A 82 -5.25 -8.85 -10.23
C ILE A 82 -4.23 -7.88 -9.66
N VAL A 83 -4.34 -7.61 -8.36
CA VAL A 83 -3.32 -6.88 -7.61
C VAL A 83 -2.22 -7.84 -7.21
N ILE A 84 -0.96 -7.47 -7.41
CA ILE A 84 0.19 -8.08 -6.74
C ILE A 84 0.97 -6.93 -6.13
N THR A 85 1.14 -6.95 -4.81
CA THR A 85 1.85 -5.90 -4.09
C THR A 85 3.18 -6.41 -3.57
N SER A 86 4.26 -5.73 -3.91
CA SER A 86 5.58 -5.97 -3.33
C SER A 86 6.09 -4.68 -2.69
N ALA A 87 6.53 -4.76 -1.44
CA ALA A 87 7.04 -3.63 -0.67
C ALA A 87 8.56 -3.61 -0.70
N PHE A 88 9.20 -2.49 -1.10
CA PHE A 88 10.62 -2.25 -0.78
C PHE A 88 10.96 -0.74 -0.72
N GLN A 89 11.88 -0.46 0.22
CA GLN A 89 12.48 0.81 0.65
C GLN A 89 11.61 1.68 1.58
N THR A 90 11.84 1.48 2.88
CA THR A 90 11.71 2.51 3.91
C THR A 90 12.95 3.39 3.89
N GLU A 91 12.80 4.65 3.48
CA GLU A 91 13.83 5.67 3.74
C GLU A 91 13.58 6.22 5.15
N ASN A 92 14.62 6.14 5.98
CA ASN A 92 14.64 6.65 7.35
C ASN A 92 15.33 8.02 7.39
#